data_AF-A0A174IHP9-F1
#
_entry.id   AF-A0A174IHP9-F1
#
_cell.length_a   1.000
_cell.length_b   1.000
_cell.length_c   1.000
_cell.angle_alpha   90.00
_cell.angle_beta   90.00
_cell.angle_gamma   90.00
#
_symmetry.space_group_name_H-M   'P 1'
#
loop_
_entity.id
_entity.type
_entity.pdbx_description
1 polymer ?
#
loop_
_entity_poly.entity_id
_entity_poly.type
_entity_poly.pdbx_seq_one_letter_code
_entity_poly.pdbx_strand_id
1 'polypeptide(L)'
;MLTILIIIGAVLLLLAVIFVIVWKVRTHKFSPTSDKALLAANVNADLKETGFAYDMKGDYFYSLMNCWQREMGYCEAYDEGSPLFNMIMDCEPVTFSYGGKRWLIELWKGQYGITTGGEIGVYNTIREDIDHEKFKGTFYEAVSDAELIPLSFVLKKNRKVLIKRSAVHWWLTGFKLGEFSETDTLTMDAKITFPDAEMRDNFVSALRKIGYTKKEYSVKRLTVLVHYDKPHTPQSLTRNAAQETAVQLTNKNNCALYELATHKYKFTLDKLEYLKTAMPEVYEFFLHSLYARGFYEAFKWLIDLIHGLKPEPTPPIPPKPCPPVPPIPCPPEPPWPCPPEPPWPCPPKPPRPCPPEPPWPCPPKPPRPCPPEPPRPCPPKPPRPCPPGSCQPCQPNNCRSCSPRSCRPCSPRLCPSRQNAAVPRQEGRFQSNNYPISGDTYETEDSMYRSGQFDESEFNSSDYEFFYDEQEDEFRD
;
A
#
# COMPACT_ATOMS: atom_id res chain seq x y z
N MET A 1 -32.32 45.16 -2.57
CA MET A 1 -32.12 43.93 -1.77
C MET A 1 -33.03 42.79 -2.24
N LEU A 2 -34.35 42.85 -2.05
CA LEU A 2 -35.27 41.74 -2.40
C LEU A 2 -35.24 41.34 -3.89
N THR A 3 -35.29 42.30 -4.81
CA THR A 3 -35.25 42.02 -6.25
C THR A 3 -33.94 41.37 -6.69
N ILE A 4 -32.82 41.76 -6.07
CA ILE A 4 -31.49 41.18 -6.33
C ILE A 4 -31.46 39.73 -5.84
N LEU A 5 -31.99 39.46 -4.65
CA LEU A 5 -32.07 38.09 -4.11
C LEU A 5 -32.97 37.18 -4.97
N ILE A 6 -34.08 37.71 -5.50
CA ILE A 6 -34.96 36.98 -6.43
C ILE A 6 -34.23 36.65 -7.74
N ILE A 7 -33.50 37.62 -8.31
CA ILE A 7 -32.70 37.40 -9.53
C ILE A 7 -31.62 36.36 -9.29
N ILE A 8 -30.89 36.44 -8.17
CA ILE A 8 -29.87 35.45 -7.80
C ILE A 8 -30.51 34.07 -7.66
N GLY A 9 -31.63 33.95 -6.96
CA GLY A 9 -32.36 32.69 -6.80
C GLY A 9 -32.81 32.10 -8.14
N ALA A 10 -33.33 32.94 -9.04
CA ALA A 10 -33.75 32.50 -10.38
C ALA A 10 -32.56 32.02 -11.24
N VAL A 11 -31.42 32.72 -11.17
CA VAL A 11 -30.18 32.33 -11.87
C VAL A 11 -29.66 31.00 -11.32
N LEU A 12 -29.61 30.82 -10.01
CA LEU A 12 -29.17 29.56 -9.39
C LEU A 12 -30.09 28.38 -9.76
N LEU A 13 -31.40 28.61 -9.78
CA LEU A 13 -32.36 27.60 -10.22
C LEU A 13 -32.15 27.23 -11.69
N LEU A 14 -31.96 28.22 -12.57
CA LEU A 14 -31.68 27.98 -13.97
C LEU A 14 -30.40 27.17 -14.18
N LEU A 15 -29.33 27.53 -13.47
CA LEU A 15 -28.06 26.79 -13.49
C LEU A 15 -28.24 25.34 -13.01
N ALA A 16 -29.00 25.13 -11.94
CA ALA A 16 -29.31 23.79 -11.44
C ALA A 16 -30.12 22.96 -12.45
N VAL A 17 -31.09 23.56 -13.13
CA VAL A 17 -31.86 22.88 -14.18
C VAL A 17 -30.97 22.53 -15.38
N ILE A 18 -30.15 23.47 -15.84
CA ILE A 18 -29.17 23.22 -16.91
C ILE A 18 -28.24 22.09 -16.52
N PHE A 19 -27.71 22.12 -15.30
CA PHE A 19 -26.85 21.07 -14.75
C PHE A 19 -27.54 19.70 -14.79
N VAL A 20 -28.79 19.59 -14.32
CA VAL A 20 -29.55 18.33 -14.34
C VAL A 20 -29.82 17.85 -15.77
N ILE A 21 -30.12 18.75 -16.71
CA ILE A 21 -30.32 18.40 -18.12
C ILE A 21 -29.02 17.87 -18.72
N VAL A 22 -27.91 18.61 -18.57
CA VAL A 22 -26.58 18.20 -19.08
C VAL A 22 -26.17 16.86 -18.47
N TRP A 23 -26.34 16.70 -17.16
CA TRP A 23 -26.05 15.45 -16.46
C TRP A 23 -26.88 14.28 -17.03
N LYS A 24 -28.20 14.46 -17.19
CA LYS A 24 -29.06 13.42 -17.80
C LYS A 24 -28.64 13.10 -19.23
N VAL A 25 -28.34 14.10 -20.05
CA VAL A 25 -27.90 13.90 -21.44
C VAL A 25 -26.59 13.13 -21.50
N ARG A 26 -25.58 13.53 -20.70
CA ARG A 26 -24.27 12.87 -20.63
C ARG A 26 -24.38 11.43 -20.12
N THR A 27 -25.29 11.15 -19.19
CA THR A 27 -25.38 9.84 -18.51
C THR A 27 -26.47 8.91 -19.04
N HIS A 28 -27.37 9.36 -19.92
CA HIS A 28 -28.55 8.60 -20.38
C HIS A 28 -28.20 7.21 -20.93
N LYS A 29 -27.05 7.10 -21.61
CA LYS A 29 -26.57 5.85 -22.22
C LYS A 29 -25.26 5.36 -21.61
N PHE A 30 -24.89 5.87 -20.43
CA PHE A 30 -23.66 5.46 -19.81
C PHE A 30 -23.75 4.00 -19.35
N SER A 31 -22.77 3.21 -19.78
CA SER A 31 -22.52 1.86 -19.31
C SER A 31 -21.01 1.75 -19.05
N PRO A 32 -20.59 1.23 -17.88
CA PRO A 32 -19.16 1.10 -17.59
C PRO A 32 -18.43 0.27 -18.63
N THR A 33 -17.21 0.70 -18.98
CA THR A 33 -16.33 -0.06 -19.86
C THR A 33 -16.05 -1.42 -19.24
N SER A 34 -16.22 -2.49 -20.02
CA SER A 34 -16.01 -3.86 -19.52
C SER A 34 -14.53 -4.18 -19.29
N ASP A 35 -13.64 -3.59 -20.10
CA ASP A 35 -12.20 -3.70 -19.94
C ASP A 35 -11.70 -2.80 -18.78
N LYS A 36 -11.56 -3.41 -17.61
CA LYS A 36 -11.06 -2.73 -16.40
C LYS A 36 -9.57 -2.42 -16.48
N ALA A 37 -8.80 -3.19 -17.25
CA ALA A 37 -7.37 -2.95 -17.41
C ALA A 37 -7.13 -1.66 -18.21
N LEU A 38 -7.87 -1.48 -19.31
CA LEU A 38 -7.86 -0.23 -20.08
C LEU A 38 -8.29 0.96 -19.21
N LEU A 39 -9.35 0.79 -18.42
CA LEU A 39 -9.85 1.87 -17.56
C LEU A 39 -8.84 2.24 -16.46
N ALA A 40 -8.19 1.26 -15.84
CA ALA A 40 -7.11 1.49 -14.88
C ALA A 40 -5.92 2.22 -15.54
N ALA A 41 -5.54 1.82 -16.77
CA ALA A 41 -4.48 2.48 -17.51
C ALA A 41 -4.81 3.96 -17.80
N ASN A 42 -6.05 4.26 -18.17
CA ASN A 42 -6.51 5.64 -18.40
C ASN A 42 -6.47 6.47 -17.11
N VAL A 43 -6.97 5.92 -16.00
CA VAL A 43 -6.90 6.59 -14.68
C VAL A 43 -5.44 6.85 -14.29
N ASN A 44 -4.55 5.88 -14.49
CA ASN A 44 -3.12 6.04 -14.19
C ASN A 44 -2.42 7.05 -15.11
N ALA A 45 -2.84 7.15 -16.37
CA ALA A 45 -2.36 8.20 -17.26
C ALA A 45 -2.78 9.59 -16.78
N ASP A 46 -4.03 9.75 -16.35
CA ASP A 46 -4.54 11.02 -15.79
C ASP A 46 -3.81 11.40 -14.48
N LEU A 47 -3.44 10.41 -13.66
CA LEU A 47 -2.75 10.61 -12.38
C LEU A 47 -1.24 10.82 -12.50
N LYS A 48 -0.61 10.53 -13.63
CA LYS A 48 0.86 10.45 -13.76
C LYS A 48 1.58 11.68 -13.19
N GLU A 49 1.10 12.87 -13.51
CA GLU A 49 1.69 14.15 -13.09
C GLU A 49 1.42 14.51 -11.62
N THR A 50 0.51 13.80 -10.96
CA THR A 50 0.18 14.02 -9.54
C THR A 50 1.16 13.33 -8.59
N GLY A 51 1.92 12.34 -9.09
CA GLY A 51 2.78 11.50 -8.27
C GLY A 51 2.09 10.27 -7.67
N PHE A 52 0.89 9.93 -8.13
CA PHE A 52 0.11 8.78 -7.66
C PHE A 52 -0.29 7.84 -8.81
N ALA A 53 -0.69 6.63 -8.44
CA ALA A 53 -1.31 5.65 -9.30
C ALA A 53 -2.43 4.91 -8.56
N TYR A 54 -3.27 4.23 -9.31
CA TYR A 54 -4.37 3.39 -8.84
C TYR A 54 -4.01 1.91 -9.00
N ASP A 55 -4.23 1.15 -7.93
CA ASP A 55 -4.09 -0.31 -7.91
C ASP A 55 -5.46 -0.97 -8.10
N MET A 56 -5.64 -1.67 -9.21
CA MET A 56 -6.91 -2.32 -9.55
C MET A 56 -7.23 -3.51 -8.65
N LYS A 57 -6.21 -4.21 -8.13
CA LYS A 57 -6.40 -5.43 -7.35
C LYS A 57 -6.92 -5.13 -5.93
N GLY A 58 -6.32 -4.13 -5.29
CA GLY A 58 -6.66 -3.65 -3.96
C GLY A 58 -7.70 -2.52 -3.96
N ASP A 59 -7.99 -1.93 -5.12
CA ASP A 59 -8.97 -0.87 -5.30
C ASP A 59 -8.69 0.36 -4.41
N TYR A 60 -7.46 0.89 -4.53
CA TYR A 60 -6.97 2.06 -3.80
C TYR A 60 -5.95 2.84 -4.64
N PHE A 61 -5.67 4.08 -4.25
CA PHE A 61 -4.62 4.93 -4.82
C PHE A 61 -3.35 4.88 -3.97
N TYR A 62 -2.20 5.12 -4.57
CA TYR A 62 -0.91 5.02 -3.90
C TYR A 62 0.17 5.90 -4.57
N SER A 63 1.19 6.25 -3.80
CA SER A 63 2.33 7.08 -4.21
C SER A 63 3.26 6.33 -5.16
N LEU A 64 3.73 7.02 -6.20
CA LEU A 64 4.81 6.55 -7.07
C LEU A 64 6.17 6.74 -6.38
N MET A 65 7.14 5.88 -6.72
CA MET A 65 8.51 5.98 -6.19
C MET A 65 9.16 7.33 -6.49
N ASN A 66 9.04 7.77 -7.75
CA ASN A 66 9.66 8.98 -8.28
C ASN A 66 8.63 10.09 -8.45
N CYS A 67 7.79 10.30 -7.43
CA CYS A 67 6.88 11.43 -7.41
C CYS A 67 7.62 12.73 -7.06
N TRP A 68 7.11 13.87 -7.52
CA TRP A 68 7.74 15.17 -7.30
C TRP A 68 7.78 15.55 -5.81
N GLN A 69 6.88 14.99 -4.99
CA GLN A 69 6.87 15.13 -3.54
C GLN A 69 8.18 14.67 -2.89
N ARG A 70 8.94 13.79 -3.56
CA ARG A 70 10.27 13.37 -3.10
C ARG A 70 11.25 14.55 -2.96
N GLU A 71 11.16 15.54 -3.85
CA GLU A 71 12.00 16.75 -3.82
C GLU A 71 11.63 17.71 -2.68
N MET A 72 10.43 17.54 -2.13
CA MET A 72 9.86 18.42 -1.11
C MET A 72 10.31 18.02 0.30
N GLY A 73 10.83 16.81 0.48
CA GLY A 73 11.24 16.29 1.79
C GLY A 73 10.09 16.30 2.80
N TYR A 74 10.42 16.50 4.07
CA TYR A 74 9.46 16.55 5.17
C TYR A 74 9.91 17.52 6.27
N CYS A 75 8.94 18.21 6.87
CA CYS A 75 9.09 18.84 8.17
C CYS A 75 7.75 18.84 8.92
N GLU A 76 7.82 18.99 10.25
CA GLU A 76 6.64 18.98 11.15
C GLU A 76 5.56 20.01 10.74
N ALA A 77 5.96 21.11 10.08
CA ALA A 77 5.01 22.12 9.61
C ALA A 77 4.02 21.57 8.56
N TYR A 78 4.34 20.46 7.89
CA TYR A 78 3.43 19.83 6.94
C TYR A 78 2.25 19.18 7.67
N ASP A 79 2.52 18.53 8.80
CA ASP A 79 1.49 17.91 9.64
C ASP A 79 0.64 18.97 10.35
N GLU A 80 1.25 20.10 10.74
CA GLU A 80 0.51 21.28 11.20
C GLU A 80 -0.35 21.93 10.11
N GLY A 81 0.08 21.84 8.85
CA GLY A 81 -0.68 22.36 7.72
C GLY A 81 -1.85 21.47 7.30
N SER A 82 -1.83 20.18 7.65
CA SER A 82 -2.73 19.16 7.10
C SER A 82 -4.22 19.50 7.22
N PRO A 83 -4.72 20.05 8.37
CA PRO A 83 -6.14 20.34 8.52
C PRO A 83 -6.65 21.43 7.57
N LEU A 84 -5.79 22.34 7.11
CA LEU A 84 -6.13 23.39 6.14
C LEU A 84 -6.46 22.83 4.75
N PHE A 85 -6.05 21.59 4.49
CA PHE A 85 -6.24 20.88 3.22
C PHE A 85 -7.17 19.68 3.37
N ASN A 86 -8.06 19.74 4.36
CA ASN A 86 -9.03 18.70 4.68
C ASN A 86 -8.42 17.34 5.05
N MET A 87 -7.19 17.33 5.55
CA MET A 87 -6.52 16.12 6.03
C MET A 87 -6.52 16.09 7.56
N ILE A 88 -7.26 15.13 8.13
CA ILE A 88 -7.33 14.85 9.55
C ILE A 88 -6.78 13.43 9.76
N MET A 89 -5.57 13.36 10.27
CA MET A 89 -4.82 12.12 10.45
C MET A 89 -4.14 12.09 11.81
N ASP A 90 -3.91 10.89 12.32
CA ASP A 90 -2.97 10.68 13.40
C ASP A 90 -1.57 10.56 12.79
N CYS A 91 -0.60 11.28 13.37
CA CYS A 91 0.82 11.26 13.02
C CYS A 91 1.61 10.62 14.16
N GLU A 92 2.58 9.77 13.83
CA GLU A 92 3.52 9.18 14.81
C GLU A 92 4.97 9.28 14.30
N PRO A 93 5.64 10.43 14.52
CA PRO A 93 7.04 10.61 14.16
C PRO A 93 7.97 9.85 15.11
N VAL A 94 8.75 8.92 14.56
CA VAL A 94 9.78 8.16 15.28
C VAL A 94 11.17 8.62 14.84
N THR A 95 11.80 9.49 15.64
CA THR A 95 13.12 10.05 15.34
C THR A 95 14.25 9.28 16.05
N PHE A 96 15.35 9.03 15.33
CA PHE A 96 16.52 8.33 15.85
C PHE A 96 17.80 8.68 15.08
N SER A 97 18.96 8.35 15.63
CA SER A 97 20.24 8.56 14.95
C SER A 97 20.81 7.23 14.45
N TYR A 98 21.39 7.21 13.25
CA TYR A 98 22.06 6.03 12.71
C TYR A 98 22.99 6.45 11.56
N GLY A 99 24.19 5.86 11.49
CA GLY A 99 25.13 6.12 10.40
C GLY A 99 25.55 7.59 10.25
N GLY A 100 25.59 8.35 11.35
CA GLY A 100 25.90 9.79 11.34
C GLY A 100 24.77 10.69 10.82
N LYS A 101 23.58 10.15 10.59
CA LYS A 101 22.39 10.90 10.15
C LYS A 101 21.31 10.92 11.24
N ARG A 102 20.45 11.92 11.17
CA ARG A 102 19.17 11.99 11.89
C ARG A 102 18.09 11.39 11.01
N TRP A 103 17.43 10.35 11.48
CA TRP A 103 16.38 9.63 10.78
C TRP A 103 15.02 9.96 11.37
N LEU A 104 14.03 9.97 10.48
CA LEU A 104 12.62 10.02 10.81
C LEU A 104 11.92 8.88 10.06
N ILE A 105 11.26 8.01 10.80
CA ILE A 105 10.25 7.13 10.23
C ILE A 105 8.93 7.56 10.84
N GLU A 106 7.95 7.85 9.99
CA GLU A 106 6.67 8.37 10.45
C GLU A 106 5.51 7.55 9.88
N LEU A 107 4.56 7.27 10.76
CA LEU A 107 3.33 6.54 10.44
C LEU A 107 2.17 7.53 10.44
N TRP A 108 1.37 7.50 9.38
CA TRP A 108 0.13 8.27 9.32
C TRP A 108 -1.08 7.37 9.07
N LYS A 109 -2.21 7.65 9.73
CA LYS A 109 -3.50 7.04 9.42
C LYS A 109 -4.64 8.05 9.60
N GLY A 110 -5.56 8.13 8.66
CA GLY A 110 -6.63 9.11 8.77
C GLY A 110 -7.51 9.32 7.55
N GLN A 111 -8.16 10.47 7.54
CA GLN A 111 -8.99 10.98 6.46
C GLN A 111 -8.26 12.07 5.68
N TYR A 112 -8.08 11.84 4.39
CA TYR A 112 -7.39 12.72 3.43
C TYR A 112 -8.42 13.21 2.42
N GLY A 113 -9.15 14.27 2.78
CA GLY A 113 -10.26 14.80 1.99
C GLY A 113 -11.36 13.74 1.81
N ILE A 114 -11.59 13.32 0.57
CA ILE A 114 -12.59 12.29 0.22
C ILE A 114 -12.04 10.86 0.26
N THR A 115 -10.82 10.67 0.77
CA THR A 115 -10.18 9.36 0.88
C THR A 115 -9.84 9.03 2.34
N THR A 116 -9.93 7.76 2.73
CA THR A 116 -9.32 7.25 3.97
C THR A 116 -8.01 6.57 3.61
N GLY A 117 -6.95 6.76 4.38
CA GLY A 117 -5.67 6.16 4.03
C GLY A 117 -4.70 5.95 5.20
N GLY A 118 -3.53 5.46 4.83
CA GLY A 118 -2.41 5.31 5.72
C GLY A 118 -1.09 5.30 4.97
N GLU A 119 -0.02 5.68 5.67
CA GLU A 119 1.27 5.98 5.10
C GLU A 119 2.41 5.56 6.03
N ILE A 120 3.54 5.19 5.44
CA ILE A 120 4.84 5.08 6.11
C ILE A 120 5.84 5.91 5.33
N GLY A 121 6.39 6.94 5.96
CA GLY A 121 7.45 7.78 5.41
C GLY A 121 8.78 7.50 6.09
N VAL A 122 9.85 7.52 5.31
CA VAL A 122 11.23 7.28 5.74
C VAL A 122 12.08 8.41 5.18
N TYR A 123 12.67 9.17 6.09
CA TYR A 123 13.46 10.35 5.79
C TYR A 123 14.73 10.36 6.63
N ASN A 124 15.76 11.05 6.13
CA ASN A 124 16.93 11.35 6.93
C ASN A 124 17.53 12.71 6.58
N THR A 125 18.37 13.22 7.46
CA THR A 125 19.15 14.43 7.20
C THR A 125 20.48 14.42 7.94
N ILE A 126 21.45 15.15 7.39
CA ILE A 126 22.71 15.52 8.05
C ILE A 126 22.78 17.03 8.31
N ARG A 127 21.73 17.77 7.96
CA ARG A 127 21.67 19.22 8.14
C ARG A 127 21.49 19.55 9.61
N GLU A 128 21.90 20.76 9.97
CA GLU A 128 21.47 21.40 11.20
C GLU A 128 20.00 21.81 11.10
N ASP A 129 19.38 22.12 12.24
CA ASP A 129 18.01 22.64 12.25
C ASP A 129 17.92 23.99 11.52
N ILE A 130 16.80 24.17 10.83
CA ILE A 130 16.48 25.44 10.19
C ILE A 130 16.10 26.43 11.29
N ASP A 131 16.74 27.59 11.30
CA ASP A 131 16.36 28.72 12.14
C ASP A 131 15.88 29.87 11.24
N HIS A 132 14.57 29.90 10.99
CA HIS A 132 13.91 30.92 10.18
C HIS A 132 12.68 31.47 10.90
N GLU A 133 12.32 32.73 10.64
CA GLU A 133 11.19 33.40 11.32
C GLU A 133 9.87 32.62 11.23
N LYS A 134 9.65 31.96 10.09
CA LYS A 134 8.43 31.19 9.79
C LYS A 134 8.49 29.70 10.15
N PHE A 135 9.68 29.15 10.38
CA PHE A 135 9.87 27.74 10.72
C PHE A 135 11.18 27.57 11.48
N LYS A 136 11.09 26.92 12.64
CA LYS A 136 12.25 26.49 13.41
C LYS A 136 12.12 25.00 13.67
N GLY A 137 13.08 24.22 13.20
CA GLY A 137 13.05 22.77 13.38
C GLY A 137 13.84 22.01 12.33
N THR A 138 13.75 20.69 12.43
CA THR A 138 14.43 19.79 11.51
C THR A 138 13.69 19.70 10.19
N PHE A 139 14.41 19.81 9.09
CA PHE A 139 13.94 19.41 7.78
C PHE A 139 14.63 18.11 7.38
N TYR A 140 13.84 17.15 6.91
CA TYR A 140 14.32 15.86 6.46
C TYR A 140 14.18 15.71 4.96
N GLU A 141 15.17 15.06 4.34
CA GLU A 141 15.11 14.67 2.94
C GLU A 141 14.55 13.27 2.80
N ALA A 142 13.82 13.00 1.70
CA ALA A 142 13.48 11.64 1.33
C ALA A 142 14.77 10.82 1.18
N VAL A 143 14.77 9.58 1.68
CA VAL A 143 15.97 8.74 1.62
C VAL A 143 16.40 8.47 0.18
N SER A 144 17.72 8.30 0.00
CA SER A 144 18.29 7.96 -1.31
C SER A 144 17.87 6.55 -1.76
N ASP A 145 18.05 6.24 -3.05
CA ASP A 145 17.68 4.93 -3.60
C ASP A 145 18.44 3.78 -2.91
N ALA A 146 19.69 4.04 -2.47
CA ALA A 146 20.52 3.08 -1.75
C ALA A 146 20.04 2.84 -0.30
N GLU A 147 19.17 3.71 0.21
CA GLU A 147 18.67 3.71 1.59
C GLU A 147 17.17 3.37 1.68
N LEU A 148 16.55 2.98 0.55
CA LEU A 148 15.19 2.46 0.56
C LEU A 148 15.13 1.16 1.37
N ILE A 149 14.11 1.04 2.22
CA ILE A 149 13.91 -0.13 3.07
C ILE A 149 12.59 -0.84 2.72
N PRO A 150 12.49 -2.17 2.93
CA PRO A 150 11.23 -2.88 2.81
C PRO A 150 10.22 -2.40 3.85
N LEU A 151 9.09 -1.90 3.36
CA LEU A 151 7.96 -1.42 4.14
C LEU A 151 6.71 -2.23 3.78
N SER A 152 5.84 -2.42 4.75
CA SER A 152 4.48 -2.90 4.50
C SER A 152 3.54 -2.43 5.60
N PHE A 153 2.26 -2.30 5.27
CA PHE A 153 1.23 -2.04 6.27
C PHE A 153 -0.08 -2.74 5.93
N VAL A 154 -0.84 -3.01 6.99
CA VAL A 154 -2.26 -3.37 6.92
C VAL A 154 -3.06 -2.31 7.64
N LEU A 155 -3.83 -1.52 6.89
CA LEU A 155 -4.75 -0.53 7.44
C LEU A 155 -6.10 -1.20 7.65
N LYS A 156 -6.66 -1.04 8.85
CA LYS A 156 -7.98 -1.57 9.22
C LYS A 156 -8.89 -0.44 9.66
N LYS A 157 -10.16 -0.57 9.32
CA LYS A 157 -11.25 0.24 9.86
C LYS A 157 -12.19 -0.64 10.65
N ASN A 158 -12.42 -0.33 11.93
CA ASN A 158 -13.26 -1.15 12.81
C ASN A 158 -12.85 -2.63 12.76
N ARG A 159 -11.53 -2.89 12.82
CA ARG A 159 -10.89 -4.23 12.72
C ARG A 159 -11.03 -4.96 11.38
N LYS A 160 -11.72 -4.39 10.39
CA LYS A 160 -11.80 -4.94 9.03
C LYS A 160 -10.67 -4.36 8.19
N VAL A 161 -9.94 -5.23 7.50
CA VAL A 161 -8.88 -4.81 6.57
C VAL A 161 -9.48 -3.92 5.48
N LEU A 162 -8.90 -2.73 5.32
CA LEU A 162 -9.24 -1.76 4.28
C LEU A 162 -8.19 -1.77 3.17
N ILE A 163 -6.90 -1.73 3.53
CA ILE A 163 -5.77 -1.66 2.59
C ILE A 163 -4.64 -2.58 3.07
N LYS A 164 -3.98 -3.25 2.12
CA LYS A 164 -2.71 -3.94 2.34
C LYS A 164 -1.69 -3.45 1.31
N ARG A 165 -0.51 -3.06 1.77
CA ARG A 165 0.57 -2.53 0.94
C ARG A 165 1.91 -3.13 1.37
N SER A 166 2.78 -3.40 0.42
CA SER A 166 4.15 -3.85 0.65
C SER A 166 5.03 -3.42 -0.52
N ALA A 167 6.14 -2.73 -0.25
CA ALA A 167 7.16 -2.39 -1.23
C ALA A 167 8.46 -1.96 -0.54
N VAL A 168 9.58 -2.03 -1.26
CA VAL A 168 10.79 -1.28 -0.89
C VAL A 168 10.55 0.17 -1.29
N HIS A 169 10.48 1.08 -0.32
CA HIS A 169 10.02 2.45 -0.58
C HIS A 169 10.51 3.45 0.47
N TRP A 170 10.53 4.73 0.11
CA TRP A 170 10.75 5.84 1.06
C TRP A 170 9.42 6.37 1.62
N TRP A 171 8.39 6.44 0.77
CA TRP A 171 7.03 6.86 1.15
C TRP A 171 5.94 5.88 0.67
N LEU A 172 5.64 4.87 1.48
CA LEU A 172 4.65 3.84 1.17
C LEU A 172 3.26 4.31 1.60
N THR A 173 2.38 4.63 0.66
CA THR A 173 1.01 5.11 0.95
C THR A 173 -0.08 4.19 0.42
N GLY A 174 -1.32 4.40 0.88
CA GLY A 174 -2.52 3.80 0.31
C GLY A 174 -3.78 4.55 0.72
N PHE A 175 -4.63 4.89 -0.25
CA PHE A 175 -5.83 5.71 -0.07
C PHE A 175 -7.07 5.09 -0.71
N LYS A 176 -8.10 4.84 0.09
CA LYS A 176 -9.41 4.35 -0.36
C LYS A 176 -10.34 5.52 -0.64
N LEU A 177 -10.77 5.66 -1.90
CA LEU A 177 -11.68 6.72 -2.33
C LEU A 177 -13.13 6.46 -1.89
N GLY A 178 -13.81 7.51 -1.40
CA GLY A 178 -15.22 7.48 -1.03
C GLY A 178 -15.50 6.88 0.35
N GLU A 179 -14.47 6.41 1.05
CA GLU A 179 -14.59 5.89 2.41
C GLU A 179 -14.31 7.02 3.40
N PHE A 180 -15.29 7.31 4.26
CA PHE A 180 -15.11 8.24 5.39
C PHE A 180 -14.71 7.49 6.64
N SER A 181 -13.67 7.93 7.36
CA SER A 181 -13.29 7.36 8.64
C SER A 181 -13.01 8.43 9.69
N GLU A 182 -13.41 8.14 10.92
CA GLU A 182 -12.83 8.82 12.08
C GLU A 182 -11.48 8.19 12.40
N THR A 183 -10.50 8.99 12.84
CA THR A 183 -9.13 8.54 13.11
C THR A 183 -9.06 7.42 14.13
N ASP A 184 -9.93 7.47 15.17
CA ASP A 184 -10.04 6.45 16.23
C ASP A 184 -10.67 5.13 15.78
N THR A 185 -11.28 5.09 14.59
CA THR A 185 -11.79 3.84 14.00
C THR A 185 -10.72 3.10 13.20
N LEU A 186 -9.57 3.74 12.96
CA LEU A 186 -8.48 3.20 12.14
C LEU A 186 -7.36 2.65 13.01
N THR A 187 -6.85 1.47 12.63
CA THR A 187 -5.61 0.91 13.16
C THR A 187 -4.69 0.50 12.01
N MET A 188 -3.39 0.58 12.23
CA MET A 188 -2.38 0.17 11.25
C MET A 188 -1.42 -0.83 11.88
N ASP A 189 -1.22 -1.97 11.22
CA ASP A 189 -0.08 -2.86 11.52
C ASP A 189 1.04 -2.54 10.52
N ALA A 190 2.09 -1.86 10.96
CA ALA A 190 3.22 -1.44 10.13
C ALA A 190 4.43 -2.38 10.31
N LYS A 191 4.98 -2.91 9.23
CA LYS A 191 6.14 -3.81 9.24
C LYS A 191 7.28 -3.18 8.46
N ILE A 192 8.42 -3.02 9.13
CA ILE A 192 9.58 -2.27 8.65
C ILE A 192 10.81 -3.18 8.79
N THR A 193 11.55 -3.39 7.70
CA THR A 193 12.76 -4.22 7.71
C THR A 193 14.01 -3.36 7.54
N PHE A 194 14.89 -3.39 8.54
CA PHE A 194 16.09 -2.56 8.60
C PHE A 194 17.29 -3.24 7.92
N PRO A 195 18.27 -2.47 7.42
CA PRO A 195 19.47 -3.02 6.78
C PRO A 195 20.36 -3.80 7.74
N ASP A 196 20.41 -3.40 9.01
CA ASP A 196 21.18 -4.07 10.04
C ASP A 196 20.56 -3.94 11.44
N ALA A 197 21.21 -4.62 12.39
CA ALA A 197 20.80 -4.68 13.78
C ALA A 197 20.89 -3.32 14.49
N GLU A 198 21.87 -2.49 14.12
CA GLU A 198 22.11 -1.20 14.78
C GLU A 198 20.96 -0.23 14.46
N MET A 199 20.60 -0.09 13.19
CA MET A 199 19.50 0.79 12.78
C MET A 199 18.16 0.34 13.40
N ARG A 200 17.90 -0.97 13.39
CA ARG A 200 16.74 -1.57 14.04
C ARG A 200 16.69 -1.23 15.53
N ASP A 201 17.78 -1.41 16.25
CA ASP A 201 17.82 -1.19 17.70
C ASP A 201 17.68 0.28 18.05
N ASN A 202 18.20 1.19 17.22
CA ASN A 202 17.99 2.63 17.37
C ASN A 202 16.52 3.01 17.16
N PHE A 203 15.86 2.45 16.15
CA PHE A 203 14.41 2.63 15.94
C PHE A 203 13.57 2.08 17.10
N VAL A 204 13.85 0.85 17.57
CA VAL A 204 13.16 0.26 18.74
C VAL A 204 13.39 1.08 20.01
N SER A 205 14.58 1.65 20.18
CA SER A 205 14.87 2.55 21.30
C SER A 205 14.08 3.85 21.21
N ALA A 206 13.90 4.40 20.01
CA ALA A 206 13.05 5.56 19.78
C ALA A 206 11.57 5.28 20.03
N LEU A 207 11.02 4.14 19.56
CA LEU A 207 9.66 3.70 19.89
C LEU A 207 9.41 3.66 21.40
N ARG A 208 10.33 3.03 22.15
CA ARG A 208 10.23 2.98 23.62
C ARG A 208 10.31 4.36 24.26
N LYS A 209 11.10 5.27 23.68
CA LYS A 209 11.27 6.64 24.19
C LYS A 209 9.99 7.46 24.03
N ILE A 210 9.25 7.29 22.92
CA ILE A 210 8.01 8.04 22.68
C ILE A 210 6.80 7.44 23.40
N GLY A 211 6.85 6.17 23.83
CA GLY A 211 5.83 5.59 24.71
C GLY A 211 5.42 4.15 24.42
N TYR A 212 5.88 3.58 23.30
CA TYR A 212 5.46 2.23 22.89
C TYR A 212 5.92 1.15 23.86
N THR A 213 4.99 0.27 24.22
CA THR A 213 5.24 -0.89 25.06
C THR A 213 5.51 -2.15 24.24
N LYS A 214 6.04 -3.20 24.90
CA LYS A 214 6.27 -4.51 24.25
C LYS A 214 5.00 -5.20 23.72
N LYS A 215 3.81 -4.70 24.08
CA LYS A 215 2.52 -5.20 23.58
C LYS A 215 2.12 -4.55 22.26
N GLU A 216 2.77 -3.45 21.90
CA GLU A 216 2.42 -2.62 20.74
C GLU A 216 3.45 -2.72 19.62
N TYR A 217 4.53 -3.46 19.82
CA TYR A 217 5.45 -3.82 18.75
C TYR A 217 6.12 -5.16 19.04
N SER A 218 6.58 -5.83 17.99
CA SER A 218 7.42 -7.03 18.08
C SER A 218 8.64 -6.90 17.17
N VAL A 219 9.71 -7.62 17.51
CA VAL A 219 10.97 -7.59 16.78
C VAL A 219 11.36 -9.01 16.39
N LYS A 220 11.54 -9.24 15.08
CA LYS A 220 11.97 -10.52 14.52
C LYS A 220 13.14 -10.30 13.58
N ARG A 221 14.33 -10.73 13.99
CA ARG A 221 15.59 -10.49 13.25
C ARG A 221 15.81 -8.99 12.99
N LEU A 222 15.73 -8.56 11.73
CA LEU A 222 15.90 -7.17 11.30
C LEU A 222 14.57 -6.43 11.11
N THR A 223 13.45 -7.11 11.35
CA THR A 223 12.12 -6.57 11.10
C THR A 223 11.44 -6.18 12.41
N VAL A 224 10.81 -5.01 12.41
CA VAL A 224 9.95 -4.53 13.49
C VAL A 224 8.52 -4.46 12.97
N LEU A 225 7.60 -5.05 13.72
CA LEU A 225 6.16 -4.90 13.51
C LEU A 225 5.64 -3.94 14.58
N VAL A 226 4.97 -2.87 14.18
CA VAL A 226 4.36 -1.87 15.07
C VAL A 226 2.84 -1.95 14.91
N HIS A 227 2.14 -2.12 16.03
CA HIS A 227 0.70 -2.03 16.11
C HIS A 227 0.31 -0.58 16.47
N TYR A 228 -0.02 0.19 15.46
CA TYR A 228 -0.38 1.60 15.58
C TYR A 228 -1.91 1.76 15.70
N ASP A 229 -2.40 1.77 16.94
CA ASP A 229 -3.79 2.05 17.29
C ASP A 229 -4.00 3.54 17.62
N LYS A 230 -3.25 4.05 18.59
CA LYS A 230 -3.30 5.45 19.02
C LYS A 230 -1.92 6.07 19.00
N PRO A 231 -1.82 7.37 18.68
CA PRO A 231 -0.56 8.08 18.77
C PRO A 231 -0.06 8.18 20.21
N HIS A 232 1.24 7.94 20.39
CA HIS A 232 1.95 8.20 21.64
C HIS A 232 2.54 9.62 21.66
N THR A 233 2.89 10.15 20.50
CA THR A 233 3.33 11.55 20.34
C THR A 233 2.15 12.54 20.33
N PRO A 234 2.36 13.79 20.78
CA PRO A 234 1.39 14.86 20.59
C PRO A 234 0.99 15.02 19.12
N GLN A 235 -0.30 15.25 18.88
CA GLN A 235 -0.82 15.56 17.55
C GLN A 235 -0.69 17.06 17.26
N SER A 236 -0.78 17.43 15.98
CA SER A 236 -0.58 18.81 15.53
C SER A 236 -1.39 19.83 16.33
N LEU A 237 -0.74 20.92 16.74
CA LEU A 237 -1.30 22.00 17.56
C LEU A 237 -2.50 22.68 16.89
N THR A 238 -2.48 22.72 15.56
CA THR A 238 -3.58 23.22 14.73
C THR A 238 -4.83 22.34 14.78
N ARG A 239 -4.71 21.07 15.18
CA ARG A 239 -5.84 20.13 15.34
C ARG A 239 -6.59 20.42 16.64
N ASN A 240 -7.29 21.55 16.68
CA ASN A 240 -8.28 21.82 17.73
C ASN A 240 -9.62 21.13 17.39
N ALA A 241 -10.34 20.70 18.44
CA ALA A 241 -11.55 19.88 18.28
C ALA A 241 -12.65 20.52 17.40
N ALA A 242 -12.78 21.85 17.42
CA ALA A 242 -13.78 22.56 16.63
C ALA A 242 -13.45 22.53 15.13
N GLN A 243 -12.20 22.84 14.78
CA GLN A 243 -11.71 22.78 13.41
C GLN A 243 -11.76 21.35 12.87
N GLU A 244 -11.28 20.38 13.64
CA GLU A 244 -11.33 18.95 13.28
C GLU A 244 -12.78 18.52 12.97
N THR A 245 -13.73 18.86 13.84
CA THR A 245 -15.14 18.54 13.64
C THR A 245 -15.70 19.17 12.35
N ALA A 246 -15.36 20.43 12.07
CA ALA A 246 -15.82 21.12 10.87
C ALA A 246 -15.24 20.51 9.59
N VAL A 247 -13.95 20.17 9.60
CA VAL A 247 -13.27 19.51 8.48
C VAL A 247 -13.82 18.10 8.27
N GLN A 248 -13.96 17.30 9.33
CA GLN A 248 -14.51 15.94 9.24
C GLN A 248 -15.97 15.94 8.81
N LEU A 249 -16.78 16.92 9.22
CA LEU A 249 -18.15 17.07 8.71
C LEU A 249 -18.15 17.32 7.20
N THR A 250 -17.23 18.16 6.71
CA THR A 250 -17.05 18.40 5.27
C THR A 250 -16.63 17.13 4.55
N ASN A 251 -15.62 16.42 5.05
CA ASN A 251 -15.16 15.14 4.48
C ASN A 251 -16.27 14.09 4.44
N LYS A 252 -17.01 13.94 5.54
CA LYS A 252 -18.14 13.01 5.65
C LYS A 252 -19.23 13.32 4.63
N ASN A 253 -19.60 14.60 4.50
CA ASN A 253 -20.60 15.04 3.53
C ASN A 253 -20.13 14.81 2.09
N ASN A 254 -18.84 15.06 1.80
CA ASN A 254 -18.27 14.83 0.47
C ASN A 254 -18.22 13.33 0.12
N CYS A 255 -17.81 12.46 1.05
CA CYS A 255 -17.86 11.01 0.86
C CYS A 255 -19.31 10.53 0.65
N ALA A 256 -20.26 11.02 1.45
CA ALA A 256 -21.68 10.68 1.29
C ALA A 256 -22.23 11.14 -0.07
N LEU A 257 -21.84 12.33 -0.54
CA LEU A 257 -22.22 12.84 -1.85
C LEU A 257 -21.62 12.00 -2.99
N TYR A 258 -20.34 11.65 -2.88
CA TYR A 258 -19.67 10.76 -3.84
C TYR A 258 -20.37 9.41 -3.92
N GLU A 259 -20.65 8.78 -2.77
CA GLU A 259 -21.37 7.50 -2.73
C GLU A 259 -22.79 7.63 -3.27
N LEU A 260 -23.53 8.69 -2.93
CA LEU A 260 -24.87 8.92 -3.47
C LEU A 260 -24.85 9.10 -5.00
N ALA A 261 -23.91 9.88 -5.52
CA ALA A 261 -23.78 10.15 -6.94
C ALA A 261 -23.39 8.90 -7.73
N THR A 262 -22.65 7.99 -7.11
CA THR A 262 -22.04 6.83 -7.78
C THR A 262 -22.57 5.46 -7.31
N HIS A 263 -23.62 5.43 -6.46
CA HIS A 263 -24.16 4.23 -5.81
C HIS A 263 -24.52 3.07 -6.75
N LYS A 264 -24.75 3.37 -8.04
CA LYS A 264 -25.04 2.36 -9.07
C LYS A 264 -23.84 1.49 -9.42
N TYR A 265 -22.63 1.93 -9.08
CA TYR A 265 -21.38 1.29 -9.45
C TYR A 265 -20.65 0.79 -8.21
N LYS A 266 -20.25 -0.49 -8.26
CA LYS A 266 -19.58 -1.13 -7.12
C LYS A 266 -18.09 -0.82 -7.07
N PHE A 267 -17.42 -0.79 -8.22
CA PHE A 267 -15.96 -0.66 -8.31
C PHE A 267 -15.55 0.80 -8.54
N THR A 268 -14.45 1.24 -7.93
CA THR A 268 -13.99 2.63 -8.02
C THR A 268 -13.76 3.08 -9.45
N LEU A 269 -13.17 2.25 -10.31
CA LEU A 269 -12.96 2.58 -11.72
C LEU A 269 -14.27 2.98 -12.43
N ASP A 270 -15.36 2.25 -12.18
CA ASP A 270 -16.67 2.52 -12.79
C ASP A 270 -17.26 3.82 -12.25
N LYS A 271 -17.08 4.08 -10.95
CA LYS A 271 -17.46 5.33 -10.31
C LYS A 271 -16.71 6.50 -10.95
N LEU A 272 -15.40 6.38 -11.16
CA LEU A 272 -14.56 7.41 -11.78
C LEU A 272 -14.93 7.63 -13.25
N GLU A 273 -15.13 6.57 -14.03
CA GLU A 273 -15.54 6.66 -15.43
C GLU A 273 -16.89 7.37 -15.58
N TYR A 274 -17.82 7.04 -14.70
CA TYR A 274 -19.11 7.71 -14.62
C TYR A 274 -18.96 9.18 -14.28
N LEU A 275 -18.15 9.53 -13.28
CA LEU A 275 -17.91 10.92 -12.88
C LEU A 275 -17.23 11.72 -14.00
N LYS A 276 -16.23 11.15 -14.67
CA LYS A 276 -15.57 11.75 -15.84
C LYS A 276 -16.55 11.97 -16.99
N THR A 277 -17.51 11.08 -17.18
CA THR A 277 -18.57 11.23 -18.19
C THR A 277 -19.61 12.27 -17.79
N ALA A 278 -20.08 12.22 -16.55
CA ALA A 278 -21.15 13.07 -16.03
C ALA A 278 -20.69 14.53 -15.88
N MET A 279 -19.50 14.72 -15.32
CA MET A 279 -18.96 16.00 -14.86
C MET A 279 -17.43 16.06 -15.09
N PRO A 280 -16.95 16.01 -16.34
CA PRO A 280 -15.51 16.04 -16.66
C PRO A 280 -14.81 17.25 -16.04
N GLU A 281 -15.44 18.43 -16.04
CA GLU A 281 -14.83 19.64 -15.49
C GLU A 281 -14.58 19.53 -13.97
N VAL A 282 -15.48 18.86 -13.27
CA VAL A 282 -15.37 18.60 -11.83
C VAL A 282 -14.36 17.48 -11.57
N TYR A 283 -14.34 16.45 -12.43
CA TYR A 283 -13.36 15.38 -12.39
C TYR A 283 -11.93 15.92 -12.54
N GLU A 284 -11.67 16.74 -13.56
CA GLU A 284 -10.38 17.40 -13.76
C GLU A 284 -10.02 18.32 -12.61
N PHE A 285 -10.97 19.13 -12.10
CA PHE A 285 -10.74 19.95 -10.92
C PHE A 285 -10.35 19.10 -9.71
N PHE A 286 -11.01 17.96 -9.48
CA PHE A 286 -10.64 17.05 -8.41
C PHE A 286 -9.28 16.41 -8.65
N LEU A 287 -8.97 15.92 -9.85
CA LEU A 287 -7.63 15.38 -10.13
C LEU A 287 -6.52 16.41 -9.87
N HIS A 288 -6.73 17.66 -10.25
CA HIS A 288 -5.77 18.74 -10.00
C HIS A 288 -5.73 19.20 -8.54
N SER A 289 -6.85 19.16 -7.82
CA SER A 289 -6.93 19.60 -6.41
C SER A 289 -6.63 18.50 -5.39
N LEU A 290 -6.78 17.22 -5.78
CA LEU A 290 -6.55 16.07 -4.93
C LEU A 290 -5.10 16.01 -4.46
N TYR A 291 -4.13 16.55 -5.23
CA TYR A 291 -2.72 16.33 -4.93
C TYR A 291 -1.81 17.53 -5.25
N ALA A 292 -1.81 18.45 -4.29
CA ALA A 292 -0.57 18.90 -3.67
C ALA A 292 0.18 20.09 -4.27
N ARG A 293 -0.15 20.66 -5.45
CA ARG A 293 0.46 21.97 -5.79
C ARG A 293 0.07 23.06 -4.79
N GLY A 294 -1.21 23.24 -4.49
CA GLY A 294 -1.65 24.24 -3.52
C GLY A 294 -1.15 24.01 -2.08
N PHE A 295 -1.02 22.74 -1.65
CA PHE A 295 -0.47 22.39 -0.32
C PHE A 295 0.99 22.83 -0.21
N TYR A 296 1.82 22.35 -1.13
CA TYR A 296 3.24 22.66 -1.07
C TYR A 296 3.57 24.08 -1.55
N GLU A 297 2.70 24.73 -2.33
CA GLU A 297 2.83 26.16 -2.66
C GLU A 297 2.87 27.03 -1.39
N ALA A 298 2.11 26.67 -0.36
CA ALA A 298 2.16 27.34 0.94
C ALA A 298 3.55 27.23 1.61
N PHE A 299 4.33 26.20 1.25
CA PHE A 299 5.67 25.91 1.75
C PHE A 299 6.78 26.14 0.72
N LYS A 300 6.49 26.68 -0.48
CA LYS A 300 7.49 26.90 -1.54
C LYS A 300 8.68 27.71 -1.03
N TRP A 301 8.42 28.71 -0.19
CA TRP A 301 9.46 29.52 0.44
C TRP A 301 10.48 28.70 1.26
N LEU A 302 10.05 27.60 1.90
CA LEU A 302 10.90 26.72 2.69
C LEU A 302 11.77 25.87 1.76
N ILE A 303 11.18 25.37 0.68
CA ILE A 303 11.89 24.59 -0.35
C ILE A 303 12.94 25.45 -1.06
N ASP A 304 12.59 26.69 -1.41
CA ASP A 304 13.52 27.67 -1.99
C ASP A 304 14.67 28.00 -1.02
N LEU A 305 14.39 28.03 0.29
CA LEU A 305 15.43 28.20 1.32
C LEU A 305 16.39 26.99 1.37
N ILE A 306 15.86 25.77 1.25
CA ILE A 306 16.61 24.51 1.41
C ILE A 306 17.47 24.18 0.20
N HIS A 307 16.92 24.36 -1.01
CA HIS A 307 17.60 24.06 -2.26
C HIS A 307 18.38 25.24 -2.84
N GLY A 308 18.31 26.40 -2.18
CA GLY A 308 18.68 27.70 -2.76
C GLY A 308 17.67 28.11 -3.84
N LEU A 309 17.65 29.39 -4.21
CA LEU A 309 16.82 29.88 -5.32
C LEU A 309 17.17 29.11 -6.61
N LYS A 310 16.48 28.01 -6.89
CA LYS A 310 16.43 27.45 -8.23
C LYS A 310 15.68 28.49 -9.07
N PRO A 311 16.28 29.09 -10.10
CA PRO A 311 15.55 30.01 -10.95
C PRO A 311 14.31 29.27 -11.46
N GLU A 312 13.14 29.91 -11.39
CA GLU A 312 11.93 29.34 -11.99
C GLU A 312 12.24 28.87 -13.41
N PRO A 313 11.73 27.72 -13.86
CA PRO A 313 11.82 27.35 -15.26
C PRO A 313 11.22 28.51 -16.05
N THR A 314 12.08 29.20 -16.78
CA THR A 314 11.66 30.34 -17.61
C THR A 314 10.64 29.78 -18.59
N PRO A 315 9.44 30.39 -18.73
CA PRO A 315 8.51 29.99 -19.77
C PRO A 315 9.27 29.99 -21.10
N PRO A 316 9.11 28.95 -21.94
CA PRO A 316 9.90 28.82 -23.16
C PRO A 316 9.77 30.11 -23.95
N ILE A 317 10.89 30.81 -24.11
CA ILE A 317 10.97 31.98 -24.98
C ILE A 317 10.56 31.47 -26.36
N PRO A 318 9.48 31.99 -26.97
CA PRO A 318 9.11 31.60 -28.32
C PRO A 318 10.34 31.81 -29.21
N PRO A 319 10.78 30.80 -29.99
CA PRO A 319 11.94 30.96 -30.82
C PRO A 319 11.72 32.17 -31.72
N LYS A 320 12.68 33.10 -31.70
CA LYS A 320 12.67 34.23 -32.63
C LYS A 320 12.55 33.66 -34.05
N PRO A 321 11.62 34.15 -34.89
CA PRO A 321 11.53 33.71 -36.27
C PRO A 321 12.90 33.86 -36.93
N CYS A 322 13.48 32.75 -37.37
CA CYS A 322 14.71 32.78 -38.13
C CYS A 322 14.46 33.60 -39.42
N PRO A 323 15.35 34.53 -39.79
CA PRO A 323 15.25 35.16 -41.10
C PRO A 323 15.37 34.06 -42.18
N PRO A 324 14.62 34.16 -43.29
CA PRO A 324 14.64 33.14 -44.32
C PRO A 324 16.05 32.99 -44.88
N VAL A 325 16.61 31.79 -44.74
CA VAL A 325 17.90 31.42 -45.32
C VAL A 325 17.69 31.27 -46.83
N PRO A 326 18.44 32.01 -47.68
CA PRO A 326 18.40 31.80 -49.13
C PRO A 326 18.83 30.38 -49.48
N PRO A 327 18.21 29.71 -50.46
CA PRO A 327 18.59 28.37 -50.85
C PRO A 327 20.03 28.35 -51.37
N ILE A 328 20.88 27.56 -50.72
CA ILE A 328 22.24 27.26 -51.16
C ILE A 328 22.13 26.22 -52.29
N PRO A 329 22.65 26.47 -53.50
CA PRO A 329 22.67 25.48 -54.57
C PRO A 329 23.55 24.29 -54.19
N CYS A 330 23.01 23.07 -54.29
CA CYS A 330 23.77 21.85 -54.09
C CYS A 330 24.85 21.70 -55.21
N PRO A 331 26.09 21.33 -54.87
CA PRO A 331 27.09 20.95 -55.88
C PRO A 331 26.73 19.58 -56.50
N PRO A 332 27.10 19.33 -57.77
CA PRO A 332 26.74 18.11 -58.48
C PRO A 332 27.47 16.88 -57.90
N GLU A 333 26.72 15.81 -57.67
CA GLU A 333 27.23 14.52 -57.21
C GLU A 333 28.01 13.79 -58.33
N PRO A 334 29.20 13.21 -58.04
CA PRO A 334 29.85 12.27 -58.94
C PRO A 334 29.16 10.88 -58.91
N PRO A 335 29.16 10.13 -60.02
CA PRO A 335 28.44 8.86 -60.11
C PRO A 335 29.11 7.76 -59.28
N TRP A 336 28.33 7.16 -58.39
CA TRP A 336 28.71 5.95 -57.64
C TRP A 336 28.60 4.71 -58.54
N PRO A 337 29.60 3.82 -58.60
CA PRO A 337 29.47 2.54 -59.27
C PRO A 337 28.54 1.60 -58.50
N CYS A 338 27.65 0.93 -59.23
CA CYS A 338 26.67 -0.01 -58.68
C CYS A 338 27.35 -1.22 -57.99
N PRO A 339 26.95 -1.60 -56.77
CA PRO A 339 27.31 -2.91 -56.21
C PRO A 339 26.53 -4.04 -56.93
N PRO A 340 27.10 -5.25 -57.04
CA PRO A 340 26.45 -6.35 -57.75
C PRO A 340 25.21 -6.86 -57.02
N GLU A 341 24.14 -7.15 -57.78
CA GLU A 341 22.88 -7.69 -57.29
C GLU A 341 23.06 -9.09 -56.68
N PRO A 342 22.54 -9.37 -55.46
CA PRO A 342 22.42 -10.72 -54.95
C PRO A 342 21.27 -11.48 -55.66
N PRO A 343 21.42 -12.79 -55.92
CA PRO A 343 20.39 -13.55 -56.61
C PRO A 343 19.15 -13.76 -55.75
N TRP A 344 17.99 -13.58 -56.39
CA TRP A 344 16.65 -13.76 -55.81
C TRP A 344 16.44 -15.17 -55.23
N PRO A 345 15.99 -15.32 -53.97
CA PRO A 345 15.58 -16.63 -53.45
C PRO A 345 14.24 -17.06 -54.05
N CYS A 346 14.19 -18.29 -54.57
CA CYS A 346 12.96 -18.91 -55.06
C CYS A 346 11.93 -19.14 -53.94
N PRO A 347 10.62 -19.09 -54.24
CA PRO A 347 9.58 -19.36 -53.25
C PRO A 347 9.60 -20.85 -52.82
N PRO A 348 9.34 -21.16 -51.54
CA PRO A 348 9.37 -22.53 -51.05
C PRO A 348 8.21 -23.37 -51.61
N LYS A 349 8.52 -24.57 -52.09
CA LYS A 349 7.53 -25.58 -52.49
C LYS A 349 6.83 -26.15 -51.25
N PRO A 350 5.51 -26.45 -51.31
CA PRO A 350 4.80 -27.04 -50.19
C PRO A 350 5.30 -28.48 -49.91
N PRO A 351 5.39 -28.89 -48.63
CA PRO A 351 5.89 -30.21 -48.26
C PRO A 351 4.88 -31.30 -48.63
N ARG A 352 5.37 -32.40 -49.21
CA ARG A 352 4.59 -33.62 -49.43
C ARG A 352 4.43 -34.38 -48.10
N PRO A 353 3.29 -35.04 -47.84
CA PRO A 353 3.14 -35.86 -46.65
C PRO A 353 3.98 -37.14 -46.76
N CYS A 354 4.74 -37.46 -45.72
CA CYS A 354 5.41 -38.76 -45.57
C CYS A 354 4.41 -39.82 -45.08
N PRO A 355 4.50 -41.08 -45.54
CA PRO A 355 3.67 -42.17 -45.02
C PRO A 355 4.10 -42.56 -43.59
N PRO A 356 3.18 -43.08 -42.76
CA PRO A 356 3.48 -43.43 -41.37
C PRO A 356 4.34 -44.70 -41.28
N GLU A 357 5.46 -44.63 -40.56
CA GLU A 357 6.25 -45.79 -40.16
C GLU A 357 5.66 -46.47 -38.91
N PRO A 358 5.69 -47.82 -38.81
CA PRO A 358 5.16 -48.55 -37.67
C PRO A 358 6.11 -48.50 -36.44
N PRO A 359 5.57 -48.59 -35.22
CA PRO A 359 6.36 -48.48 -34.01
C PRO A 359 7.18 -49.75 -33.73
N TRP A 360 8.49 -49.59 -33.55
CA TRP A 360 9.38 -50.64 -33.03
C TRP A 360 9.29 -50.71 -31.50
N PRO A 361 9.25 -51.91 -30.89
CA PRO A 361 9.16 -52.07 -29.44
C PRO A 361 10.52 -51.87 -28.76
N CYS A 362 10.55 -51.11 -27.67
CA CYS A 362 11.71 -50.90 -26.82
C CYS A 362 12.09 -52.18 -26.04
N PRO A 363 13.38 -52.55 -25.91
CA PRO A 363 13.81 -53.65 -25.05
C PRO A 363 13.81 -53.24 -23.56
N PRO A 364 13.58 -54.18 -22.62
CA PRO A 364 13.49 -53.87 -21.19
C PRO A 364 14.86 -53.56 -20.56
N LYS A 365 14.90 -52.56 -19.68
CA LYS A 365 16.07 -52.21 -18.86
C LYS A 365 16.20 -53.15 -17.66
N PRO A 366 17.41 -53.61 -17.28
CA PRO A 366 17.61 -54.42 -16.08
C PRO A 366 17.56 -53.58 -14.78
N PRO A 367 17.14 -54.18 -13.64
CA PRO A 367 16.99 -53.45 -12.38
C PRO A 367 18.33 -53.17 -11.71
N ARG A 368 18.49 -51.97 -11.16
CA ARG A 368 19.62 -51.60 -10.27
C ARG A 368 19.22 -51.84 -8.81
N PRO A 369 20.11 -52.36 -7.94
CA PRO A 369 19.82 -52.55 -6.53
C PRO A 369 19.98 -51.25 -5.73
N CYS A 370 19.08 -51.03 -4.77
CA CYS A 370 19.10 -49.89 -3.84
C CYS A 370 20.17 -50.06 -2.75
N PRO A 371 20.84 -48.99 -2.28
CA PRO A 371 21.65 -49.03 -1.06
C PRO A 371 20.77 -48.90 0.20
N PRO A 372 21.20 -49.43 1.36
CA PRO A 372 20.39 -49.44 2.59
C PRO A 372 20.38 -48.08 3.31
N GLU A 373 19.21 -47.69 3.83
CA GLU A 373 19.02 -46.51 4.70
C GLU A 373 19.45 -46.80 6.16
N PRO A 374 20.04 -45.82 6.88
CA PRO A 374 20.28 -45.91 8.32
C PRO A 374 19.00 -45.62 9.15
N PRO A 375 18.84 -46.20 10.35
CA PRO A 375 17.61 -46.10 11.14
C PRO A 375 17.47 -44.72 11.81
N ARG A 376 16.27 -44.14 11.73
CA ARG A 376 15.89 -42.89 12.44
C ARG A 376 15.32 -43.18 13.84
N PRO A 377 15.62 -42.37 14.87
CA PRO A 377 15.07 -42.51 16.21
C PRO A 377 13.61 -42.01 16.32
N CYS A 378 12.81 -42.63 17.19
CA CYS A 378 11.42 -42.23 17.45
C CYS A 378 11.33 -41.02 18.42
N PRO A 379 10.40 -40.07 18.20
CA PRO A 379 10.11 -38.99 19.15
C PRO A 379 9.15 -39.44 20.28
N PRO A 380 9.23 -38.83 21.49
CA PRO A 380 8.37 -39.18 22.62
C PRO A 380 6.97 -38.58 22.50
N LYS A 381 5.95 -39.29 23.02
CA LYS A 381 4.54 -38.86 23.04
C LYS A 381 4.20 -38.04 24.30
N PRO A 382 3.31 -37.03 24.22
CA PRO A 382 2.89 -36.22 25.37
C PRO A 382 1.77 -36.90 26.20
N PRO A 383 1.65 -36.63 27.52
CA PRO A 383 0.57 -37.14 28.36
C PRO A 383 -0.70 -36.26 28.26
N ARG A 384 -1.88 -36.87 28.42
CA ARG A 384 -3.19 -36.18 28.47
C ARG A 384 -3.70 -35.98 29.91
N PRO A 385 -4.63 -35.03 30.16
CA PRO A 385 -5.03 -34.57 31.49
C PRO A 385 -6.22 -35.33 32.11
N CYS A 386 -6.35 -35.26 33.44
CA CYS A 386 -7.51 -35.73 34.23
C CYS A 386 -8.54 -34.60 34.49
N PRO A 387 -9.86 -34.87 34.55
CA PRO A 387 -10.91 -33.87 34.83
C PRO A 387 -11.28 -33.77 36.33
N PRO A 388 -12.12 -32.80 36.76
CA PRO A 388 -12.09 -32.22 38.10
C PRO A 388 -13.04 -32.91 39.10
N GLY A 389 -12.60 -32.99 40.35
CA GLY A 389 -13.39 -33.43 41.50
C GLY A 389 -13.27 -32.42 42.64
N SER A 390 -14.42 -31.99 43.15
CA SER A 390 -14.68 -30.96 44.15
C SER A 390 -13.93 -31.10 45.48
N CYS A 391 -13.25 -30.04 45.92
CA CYS A 391 -12.75 -29.89 47.29
C CYS A 391 -13.67 -28.96 48.09
N GLN A 392 -14.24 -29.45 49.20
CA GLN A 392 -14.65 -28.61 50.33
C GLN A 392 -13.47 -28.47 51.32
N PRO A 393 -13.33 -27.33 52.02
CA PRO A 393 -12.15 -27.06 52.83
C PRO A 393 -12.34 -27.52 54.28
N CYS A 394 -11.30 -28.15 54.86
CA CYS A 394 -11.19 -28.31 56.31
C CYS A 394 -9.86 -27.74 56.83
N GLN A 395 -10.00 -27.13 58.00
CA GLN A 395 -9.17 -26.18 58.74
C GLN A 395 -7.86 -26.76 59.32
N PRO A 396 -6.93 -25.89 59.77
CA PRO A 396 -5.55 -26.24 60.09
C PRO A 396 -5.40 -26.68 61.55
N ASN A 397 -4.50 -27.62 61.83
CA ASN A 397 -3.80 -27.66 63.13
C ASN A 397 -2.57 -28.57 63.15
N ASN A 398 -1.51 -27.99 63.71
CA ASN A 398 -0.39 -28.59 64.46
C ASN A 398 0.69 -29.44 63.77
N CYS A 399 1.81 -28.74 63.56
CA CYS A 399 3.20 -29.16 63.50
C CYS A 399 3.61 -30.33 64.42
N ARG A 400 4.53 -31.19 63.93
CA ARG A 400 5.83 -31.48 64.58
C ARG A 400 6.81 -32.25 63.67
N SER A 401 7.88 -31.53 63.31
CA SER A 401 9.31 -31.90 63.22
C SER A 401 9.78 -33.30 62.71
N CYS A 402 10.49 -33.23 61.56
CA CYS A 402 11.84 -33.76 61.25
C CYS A 402 12.09 -35.30 61.25
N SER A 403 12.85 -35.95 60.34
CA SER A 403 13.54 -35.68 59.06
C SER A 403 13.97 -37.07 58.50
N PRO A 404 14.85 -37.20 57.48
CA PRO A 404 14.50 -37.39 56.07
C PRO A 404 14.89 -38.80 55.54
N ARG A 405 14.17 -39.32 54.53
CA ARG A 405 14.75 -40.17 53.46
C ARG A 405 13.77 -40.47 52.32
N SER A 406 14.26 -40.21 51.11
CA SER A 406 13.95 -40.82 49.81
C SER A 406 12.47 -40.99 49.43
N CYS A 407 11.98 -40.08 48.60
CA CYS A 407 10.65 -40.14 48.00
C CYS A 407 10.46 -41.34 47.07
N ARG A 408 9.20 -41.77 47.10
CA ARG A 408 8.60 -43.02 46.65
C ARG A 408 7.99 -42.92 45.24
N PRO A 409 7.55 -44.06 44.67
CA PRO A 409 7.19 -44.26 43.26
C PRO A 409 5.67 -44.11 43.02
N CYS A 410 5.21 -44.27 41.76
CA CYS A 410 4.00 -45.04 41.40
C CYS A 410 3.68 -45.07 39.88
N SER A 411 3.35 -46.26 39.36
CA SER A 411 2.37 -46.55 38.29
C SER A 411 1.07 -47.06 38.97
N PRO A 412 -0.08 -47.49 38.36
CA PRO A 412 -0.40 -47.82 36.95
C PRO A 412 -1.92 -47.62 36.48
N ARG A 413 -2.26 -48.07 35.23
CA ARG A 413 -3.55 -48.68 34.68
C ARG A 413 -4.87 -47.85 34.53
N LEU A 414 -5.46 -47.75 33.30
CA LEU A 414 -6.56 -48.54 32.61
C LEU A 414 -7.99 -48.31 33.19
N CYS A 415 -9.00 -47.66 32.53
CA CYS A 415 -9.92 -48.07 31.41
C CYS A 415 -11.36 -47.53 31.74
N PRO A 416 -12.48 -47.66 30.97
CA PRO A 416 -12.75 -47.80 29.51
C PRO A 416 -14.04 -47.08 28.94
N SER A 417 -14.19 -47.05 27.59
CA SER A 417 -15.41 -47.24 26.71
C SER A 417 -16.61 -46.24 26.75
N ARG A 418 -17.40 -45.94 25.69
CA ARG A 418 -17.94 -46.72 24.53
C ARG A 418 -18.55 -45.79 23.42
N GLN A 419 -18.41 -46.21 22.13
CA GLN A 419 -19.37 -46.21 20.99
C GLN A 419 -20.02 -44.90 20.48
N ASN A 420 -20.46 -44.71 19.22
CA ASN A 420 -20.22 -45.16 17.83
C ASN A 420 -21.34 -44.48 17.01
N ALA A 421 -21.08 -43.81 15.89
CA ALA A 421 -22.04 -43.67 14.76
C ALA A 421 -21.36 -43.08 13.50
N ALA A 422 -21.77 -43.58 12.33
CA ALA A 422 -21.17 -43.37 11.01
C ALA A 422 -22.04 -42.49 10.08
N VAL A 423 -21.37 -41.66 9.24
CA VAL A 423 -21.47 -41.48 7.75
C VAL A 423 -22.90 -41.38 7.12
N PRO A 424 -23.21 -40.40 6.22
CA PRO A 424 -22.61 -40.37 4.87
C PRO A 424 -22.37 -39.06 4.08
N ARG A 425 -21.43 -39.24 3.13
CA ARG A 425 -21.08 -38.55 1.87
C ARG A 425 -22.15 -37.68 1.19
N GLN A 426 -21.69 -36.57 0.58
CA GLN A 426 -22.09 -36.18 -0.78
C GLN A 426 -20.90 -35.60 -1.57
N GLU A 427 -20.76 -36.11 -2.80
CA GLU A 427 -19.85 -35.66 -3.86
C GLU A 427 -20.45 -34.44 -4.59
N GLY A 428 -19.59 -33.51 -5.01
CA GLY A 428 -19.96 -32.36 -5.83
C GLY A 428 -18.80 -31.92 -6.71
N ARG A 429 -18.84 -32.34 -7.97
CA ARG A 429 -17.90 -32.10 -9.07
C ARG A 429 -18.22 -30.74 -9.71
N PHE A 430 -17.25 -29.84 -9.88
CA PHE A 430 -17.34 -28.75 -10.86
C PHE A 430 -16.01 -28.51 -11.57
N GLN A 431 -16.11 -28.47 -12.90
CA GLN A 431 -15.03 -28.43 -13.89
C GLN A 431 -14.53 -27.00 -14.11
N SER A 432 -13.22 -26.83 -14.25
CA SER A 432 -12.59 -25.61 -14.76
C SER A 432 -12.47 -25.70 -16.29
N ASN A 433 -12.93 -24.66 -16.99
CA ASN A 433 -12.68 -24.46 -18.42
C ASN A 433 -11.62 -23.37 -18.59
N ASN A 434 -10.55 -23.71 -19.30
CA ASN A 434 -9.52 -22.81 -19.81
C ASN A 434 -9.91 -22.31 -21.21
N TYR A 435 -9.64 -21.04 -21.52
CA TYR A 435 -9.41 -20.55 -22.89
C TYR A 435 -8.28 -19.49 -22.90
N PRO A 436 -7.56 -19.33 -24.03
CA PRO A 436 -6.22 -18.76 -24.09
C PRO A 436 -6.19 -17.24 -24.30
N ILE A 437 -5.12 -16.61 -23.82
CA ILE A 437 -4.77 -15.20 -24.04
C ILE A 437 -3.81 -15.10 -25.23
N SER A 438 -4.20 -14.35 -26.27
CA SER A 438 -3.30 -13.83 -27.30
C SER A 438 -2.70 -12.51 -26.83
N GLY A 439 -1.37 -12.40 -26.87
CA GLY A 439 -0.63 -11.23 -26.40
C GLY A 439 -0.54 -10.11 -27.43
N ASP A 440 -0.45 -8.89 -26.91
CA ASP A 440 0.33 -7.78 -27.45
C ASP A 440 0.78 -6.93 -26.25
N THR A 441 2.09 -6.88 -26.03
CA THR A 441 2.74 -6.21 -24.89
C THR A 441 3.06 -4.76 -25.23
N TYR A 442 2.52 -3.82 -24.45
CA TYR A 442 3.09 -2.49 -24.29
C TYR A 442 3.95 -2.51 -23.02
N GLU A 443 5.27 -2.51 -23.21
CA GLU A 443 6.24 -2.41 -22.12
C GLU A 443 6.19 -0.99 -21.53
N THR A 444 5.75 -0.87 -20.28
CA THR A 444 5.94 0.33 -19.47
C THR A 444 7.23 0.20 -18.66
N GLU A 445 7.96 1.32 -18.50
CA GLU A 445 9.29 1.45 -17.87
C GLU A 445 9.38 0.99 -16.40
N ASP A 446 8.28 0.52 -15.80
CA ASP A 446 8.20 0.04 -14.41
C ASP A 446 8.41 -1.50 -14.28
N SER A 447 8.63 -2.19 -15.41
CA SER A 447 8.99 -3.63 -15.39
C SER A 447 10.40 -3.89 -14.87
N MET A 448 11.26 -2.87 -14.85
CA MET A 448 12.66 -2.99 -14.45
C MET A 448 12.85 -3.12 -12.92
N TYR A 449 11.88 -2.66 -12.12
CA TYR A 449 11.92 -2.74 -10.66
C TYR A 449 11.04 -3.85 -10.08
N ARG A 450 10.41 -4.67 -10.95
CA ARG A 450 9.57 -5.81 -10.56
C ARG A 450 10.34 -7.03 -10.06
N SER A 451 11.68 -6.99 -10.06
CA SER A 451 12.54 -8.10 -9.60
C SER A 451 12.59 -8.29 -8.08
N GLY A 452 11.77 -7.56 -7.32
CA GLY A 452 11.66 -7.65 -5.87
C GLY A 452 10.25 -7.96 -5.36
N GLN A 453 9.39 -8.63 -6.16
CA GLN A 453 8.13 -9.17 -5.64
C GLN A 453 8.42 -10.22 -4.56
N PHE A 454 8.43 -9.76 -3.31
CA PHE A 454 8.20 -10.61 -2.16
C PHE A 454 6.79 -11.16 -2.29
N ASP A 455 6.66 -12.48 -2.25
CA ASP A 455 5.41 -13.18 -2.47
C ASP A 455 4.35 -12.64 -1.50
N GLU A 456 3.22 -12.15 -2.03
CA GLU A 456 2.07 -11.70 -1.22
C GLU A 456 1.49 -12.85 -0.36
N SER A 457 1.97 -14.08 -0.58
CA SER A 457 1.72 -15.25 0.26
C SER A 457 2.46 -15.26 1.61
N GLU A 458 3.47 -14.39 1.83
CA GLU A 458 4.18 -14.25 3.11
C GLU A 458 3.48 -13.35 4.14
N PHE A 459 2.20 -13.07 3.93
CA PHE A 459 1.31 -12.68 5.01
C PHE A 459 0.47 -13.90 5.42
N ASN A 460 1.15 -14.91 5.98
CA ASN A 460 0.49 -16.09 6.48
C ASN A 460 -0.38 -15.73 7.70
N SER A 461 -1.54 -16.39 7.82
CA SER A 461 -2.37 -16.38 9.03
C SER A 461 -1.56 -16.67 10.30
N SER A 462 -0.42 -17.38 10.18
CA SER A 462 0.47 -17.72 11.28
C SER A 462 1.20 -16.53 11.91
N ASP A 463 1.53 -15.46 11.16
CA ASP A 463 2.17 -14.28 11.77
C ASP A 463 1.14 -13.40 12.52
N TYR A 464 -0.15 -13.50 12.15
CA TYR A 464 -1.27 -12.93 12.93
C TYR A 464 -1.62 -13.79 14.15
N GLU A 465 -1.69 -15.12 13.98
CA GLU A 465 -1.91 -16.06 15.08
C GLU A 465 -0.78 -15.93 16.09
N PHE A 466 0.49 -15.74 15.70
CA PHE A 466 1.59 -15.55 16.66
C PHE A 466 1.42 -14.33 17.56
N PHE A 467 0.85 -13.22 17.06
CA PHE A 467 0.59 -12.02 17.87
C PHE A 467 -0.54 -12.23 18.90
N TYR A 468 -1.47 -13.16 18.64
CA TYR A 468 -2.57 -13.49 19.54
C TYR A 468 -2.32 -14.77 20.38
N ASP A 469 -1.50 -15.71 19.90
CA ASP A 469 -1.09 -16.95 20.59
C ASP A 469 0.01 -16.67 21.63
N GLU A 470 0.98 -15.79 21.36
CA GLU A 470 1.97 -15.41 22.38
C GLU A 470 1.33 -14.64 23.55
N GLN A 471 0.15 -14.04 23.35
CA GLN A 471 -0.61 -13.40 24.44
C GLN A 471 -1.41 -14.40 25.29
N GLU A 472 -1.73 -15.60 24.80
CA GLU A 472 -2.43 -16.61 25.63
C GLU A 472 -1.46 -17.40 26.54
N ASP A 473 -0.18 -17.51 26.17
CA ASP A 473 0.83 -18.21 26.97
C ASP A 473 1.47 -17.34 28.09
N GLU A 474 1.32 -16.01 28.06
CA GLU A 474 1.85 -15.10 29.09
C GLU A 474 0.79 -14.69 30.16
N PHE A 475 -0.38 -15.34 30.18
CA PHE A 475 -1.43 -15.18 31.20
C PHE A 475 -1.71 -16.46 32.01
N ARG A 476 -0.73 -17.36 32.09
CA ARG A 476 -0.68 -18.44 33.09
C ARG A 476 0.68 -18.44 33.79
N ASP A 477 0.84 -17.56 34.76
CA ASP A 477 1.34 -17.86 36.11
C ASP A 477 1.29 -16.63 37.02
#